data_AF-A0A8H6IAX1-F1
#
_entry.id   AF-A0A8H6IAX1-F1
#
_cell.length_a   1.000
_cell.length_b   1.000
_cell.length_c   1.000
_cell.angle_alpha   90.00
_cell.angle_beta   90.00
_cell.angle_gamma   90.00
#
_symmetry.space_group_name_H-M   'P 1'
#
loop_
_entity.id
_entity.type
_entity.pdbx_description
1 polymer ?
#
loop_
_entity_poly.entity_id
_entity_poly.type
_entity_poly.pdbx_seq_one_letter_code
_entity_poly.pdbx_strand_id
1 'polypeptide(L)'
;MFCKQGNRLFCRSILMTETHARLLHCDRSGAYKTRPLNIHDDPNTFVRLILGLSSPTEAILGFDTSVQWTVKNGRRVSGTITTLDAVGKRIKYHLNTDKHIIVTGGVRGRGTVCWHAKDKDGKALLLKDSWRTDVQRPEHTFLERAKGLVGVVQMIAFEDNRAETKLFRPAGFDFTIAGFDNRTMCRVTMPCYGLAVHQFTSQAQAIAALRDAVQGHLNLLKSGLLHQDVSIDNILIGEDATTTGLRGILIDLEMAIRVNGPAARRIETNQQGTLLYQSVSVVDGRNPLPRDYIDDLESFFYVLCHLLYGFEGANLPFPEAFGPDSVLGEWERRTPRIASNRK
;
A
#
# COMPACT_ATOMS: atom_id res chain seq x y z
N MET A 1 -2.29 2.88 -15.73
CA MET A 1 -1.68 1.60 -16.17
C MET A 1 -1.69 0.59 -15.04
N PHE A 2 -0.86 0.74 -14.01
CA PHE A 2 -0.84 -0.17 -12.85
C PHE A 2 -2.17 -0.25 -12.08
N CYS A 3 -2.91 0.85 -11.99
CA CYS A 3 -4.24 0.90 -11.35
C CYS A 3 -5.33 0.00 -11.99
N LYS A 4 -5.16 -0.41 -13.25
CA LYS A 4 -6.12 -1.28 -13.96
C LYS A 4 -5.61 -2.72 -14.11
N GLN A 5 -4.32 -2.95 -13.84
CA GLN A 5 -3.65 -4.24 -14.01
C GLN A 5 -2.78 -4.48 -12.76
N GLY A 6 -3.41 -4.95 -11.68
CA GLY A 6 -2.73 -5.12 -10.38
C GLY A 6 -1.54 -6.08 -10.40
N ASN A 7 -1.51 -7.05 -11.33
CA ASN A 7 -0.41 -8.01 -11.49
C ASN A 7 0.68 -7.51 -12.46
N ARG A 8 0.75 -6.21 -12.77
CA ARG A 8 1.77 -5.64 -13.66
C ARG A 8 2.97 -5.16 -12.84
N LEU A 9 4.14 -5.76 -13.07
CA LEU A 9 5.41 -5.40 -12.43
C LEU A 9 6.09 -4.21 -13.14
N PHE A 10 6.04 -4.23 -14.47
CA PHE A 10 6.48 -3.14 -15.33
C PHE A 10 5.65 -3.11 -16.61
N CYS A 11 5.73 -2.03 -17.38
CA CYS A 11 5.13 -1.94 -18.69
C CYS A 11 6.09 -1.28 -19.67
N ARG A 12 6.09 -1.79 -20.90
CA ARG A 12 6.83 -1.22 -22.01
C ARG A 12 5.85 -0.77 -23.10
N SER A 13 6.17 0.31 -23.79
CA SER A 13 5.44 0.83 -24.93
C SER A 13 6.42 1.45 -25.94
N ILE A 14 6.04 1.56 -27.20
CA ILE A 14 6.84 2.26 -28.22
C ILE A 14 6.20 3.62 -28.49
N LEU A 15 7.03 4.66 -28.49
CA LEU A 15 6.70 5.96 -29.04
C LEU A 15 7.33 6.05 -30.43
N MET A 16 6.52 6.32 -31.45
CA MET A 16 6.95 6.22 -32.85
C MET A 16 6.49 7.45 -33.65
N THR A 17 7.32 7.84 -34.62
CA THR A 17 7.03 8.77 -35.71
C THR A 17 7.24 8.04 -37.04
N GLU A 18 7.11 8.74 -38.16
CA GLU A 18 7.32 8.16 -39.49
C GLU A 18 8.73 7.56 -39.68
N THR A 19 9.74 8.13 -39.02
CA THR A 19 11.15 7.75 -39.21
C THR A 19 11.82 7.22 -37.93
N HIS A 20 11.25 7.45 -36.75
CA HIS A 20 11.91 7.11 -35.48
C HIS A 20 11.00 6.34 -34.53
N ALA A 21 11.60 5.47 -33.73
CA ALA A 21 10.95 4.79 -32.62
C ALA A 21 11.80 4.90 -31.34
N ARG A 22 11.15 4.88 -30.17
CA ARG A 22 11.85 4.70 -28.89
C ARG A 22 11.00 3.90 -27.92
N LEU A 23 11.67 3.11 -27.08
CA LEU A 23 11.03 2.36 -26.02
C LEU A 23 10.79 3.27 -24.80
N LEU A 24 9.54 3.32 -24.35
CA LEU A 24 9.16 3.82 -23.04
C LEU A 24 8.99 2.63 -22.10
N HIS A 25 9.69 2.66 -20.97
CA HIS A 25 9.57 1.67 -19.91
C HIS A 25 9.10 2.36 -18.63
N CYS A 26 8.07 1.80 -18.02
CA CYS A 26 7.51 2.25 -16.75
C CYS A 26 7.53 1.10 -15.76
N ASP A 27 8.12 1.30 -14.60
CA ASP A 27 8.11 0.39 -13.46
C ASP A 27 7.81 1.18 -12.16
N ARG A 28 7.97 0.54 -11.00
CA ARG A 28 7.74 1.20 -9.71
C ARG A 28 8.84 2.17 -9.28
N SER A 29 10.00 2.16 -9.95
CA SER A 29 11.01 3.20 -9.80
C SER A 29 10.67 4.42 -10.65
N GLY A 30 9.92 4.26 -11.74
CA GLY A 30 9.35 5.34 -12.53
C GLY A 30 9.40 5.05 -14.02
N ALA A 31 9.29 6.10 -14.84
CA ALA A 31 9.36 5.98 -16.29
C ALA A 31 10.73 6.39 -16.83
N TYR A 32 11.33 5.59 -17.70
CA TYR A 32 12.50 5.95 -18.49
C TYR A 32 12.23 5.68 -19.97
N LYS A 33 12.92 6.44 -20.85
CA LYS A 33 12.83 6.30 -22.30
C LYS A 33 14.21 6.04 -22.88
N THR A 34 14.30 5.21 -23.91
CA THR A 34 15.54 5.04 -24.67
C THR A 34 15.83 6.25 -25.55
N ARG A 35 17.04 6.31 -26.08
CA ARG A 35 17.37 7.19 -27.21
C ARG A 35 16.47 6.85 -28.41
N PRO A 36 16.12 7.83 -29.26
CA PRO A 36 15.40 7.55 -30.49
C PRO A 36 16.27 6.71 -31.43
N LEU A 37 15.63 5.73 -32.05
CA LEU A 37 16.16 4.85 -33.09
C LEU A 37 15.57 5.30 -34.42
N ASN A 38 16.37 5.50 -35.46
CA ASN A 38 15.84 5.62 -36.81
C ASN A 38 15.46 4.22 -37.32
N ILE A 39 14.20 4.02 -37.66
CA ILE A 39 13.66 2.68 -38.02
C ILE A 39 14.12 2.21 -39.40
N HIS A 40 14.55 3.13 -40.26
CA HIS A 40 15.07 2.80 -41.59
C HIS A 40 16.55 2.44 -41.55
N ASP A 41 17.31 3.05 -40.64
CA ASP A 41 18.74 2.78 -40.48
C ASP A 41 18.99 1.46 -39.71
N ASP A 42 18.13 1.13 -38.74
CA ASP A 42 18.20 -0.11 -37.96
C ASP A 42 16.81 -0.79 -37.83
N PRO A 43 16.30 -1.35 -38.93
CA PRO A 43 15.01 -2.03 -38.94
C PRO A 43 14.99 -3.28 -38.05
N ASN A 44 16.15 -3.92 -37.84
CA ASN A 44 16.26 -5.11 -37.01
C ASN A 44 15.96 -4.82 -35.53
N THR A 45 16.49 -3.72 -34.98
CA THR A 45 16.12 -3.31 -33.61
C THR A 45 14.65 -2.94 -33.53
N PHE A 46 14.11 -2.27 -34.54
CA PHE A 46 12.68 -1.93 -34.56
C PHE A 46 11.79 -3.18 -34.52
N VAL A 47 12.06 -4.18 -35.37
CA VAL A 47 11.33 -5.46 -35.35
C VAL A 47 11.46 -6.17 -33.99
N ARG A 48 12.65 -6.16 -33.38
CA ARG A 48 12.84 -6.73 -32.03
C ARG A 48 11.99 -6.03 -30.97
N LEU A 49 11.83 -4.70 -31.04
CA LEU A 49 10.96 -3.96 -30.12
C LEU A 49 9.49 -4.39 -30.28
N ILE A 50 9.02 -4.55 -31.51
CA ILE A 50 7.65 -5.02 -31.79
C ILE A 50 7.44 -6.43 -31.26
N LEU A 51 8.34 -7.36 -31.60
CA LEU A 51 8.26 -8.75 -31.12
C LEU A 51 8.28 -8.85 -29.59
N GLY A 52 9.08 -8.00 -28.93
CA GLY A 52 9.10 -7.93 -27.47
C GLY A 52 7.77 -7.48 -26.85
N LEU A 53 7.07 -6.54 -27.48
CA LEU A 53 5.75 -6.06 -27.03
C LEU A 53 4.59 -6.98 -27.41
N SER A 54 4.78 -7.83 -28.42
CA SER A 54 3.81 -8.84 -28.87
C SER A 54 4.12 -10.25 -28.34
N SER A 55 5.02 -10.38 -27.38
CA SER A 55 5.42 -11.66 -26.83
C SER A 55 4.23 -12.40 -26.19
N PRO A 56 4.06 -13.72 -26.43
CA PRO A 56 3.07 -14.52 -25.71
C PRO A 56 3.48 -14.79 -24.26
N THR A 57 4.74 -14.53 -23.90
CA THR A 57 5.29 -14.78 -22.57
C THR A 57 4.93 -13.63 -21.63
N GLU A 58 4.01 -13.88 -20.70
CA GLU A 58 3.52 -12.90 -19.72
C GLU A 58 4.64 -12.17 -18.96
N ALA A 59 5.68 -12.90 -18.55
CA ALA A 59 6.82 -12.32 -17.84
C ALA A 59 7.61 -11.30 -18.70
N ILE A 60 7.71 -11.54 -20.01
CA ILE A 60 8.37 -10.61 -20.95
C ILE A 60 7.56 -9.30 -21.06
N LEU A 61 6.22 -9.42 -21.04
CA LEU A 61 5.30 -8.29 -21.02
C LEU A 61 5.23 -7.58 -19.67
N GLY A 62 5.87 -8.13 -18.62
CA GLY A 62 5.94 -7.55 -17.29
C GLY A 62 4.79 -7.90 -16.37
N PHE A 63 4.11 -9.02 -16.60
CA PHE A 63 3.13 -9.57 -15.65
C PHE A 63 3.78 -10.45 -14.58
N ASP A 64 3.26 -10.37 -13.36
CA ASP A 64 3.51 -11.33 -12.27
C ASP A 64 2.79 -12.64 -12.59
N THR A 65 3.56 -13.65 -12.97
CA THR A 65 3.07 -14.96 -13.38
C THR A 65 2.54 -15.80 -12.22
N SER A 66 2.75 -15.38 -10.97
CA SER A 66 2.15 -16.05 -9.83
C SER A 66 0.64 -15.81 -9.70
N VAL A 67 0.12 -14.76 -10.35
CA VAL A 67 -1.30 -14.44 -10.44
C VAL A 67 -1.82 -14.85 -11.81
N GLN A 68 -2.68 -15.85 -11.84
CA GLN A 68 -3.21 -16.42 -13.07
C GLN A 68 -4.73 -16.30 -13.11
N TRP A 69 -5.27 -15.95 -14.27
CA TRP A 69 -6.71 -15.77 -14.49
C TRP A 69 -7.23 -16.80 -15.49
N THR A 70 -8.38 -17.39 -15.19
CA THR A 70 -9.19 -18.08 -16.19
C THR A 70 -10.14 -17.05 -16.79
N VAL A 71 -10.07 -16.85 -18.10
CA VAL A 71 -10.91 -15.92 -18.85
C VAL A 71 -11.84 -16.70 -19.77
N LYS A 72 -13.15 -16.43 -19.69
CA LYS A 72 -14.16 -16.95 -20.61
C LYS A 72 -14.92 -15.77 -21.22
N ASN A 73 -15.08 -15.75 -22.53
CA ASN A 73 -15.78 -14.68 -23.27
C ASN A 73 -15.27 -13.26 -22.89
N GLY A 74 -13.95 -13.10 -22.76
CA GLY A 74 -13.32 -11.83 -22.40
C GLY A 74 -13.49 -11.39 -20.93
N ARG A 75 -14.15 -12.19 -20.09
CA ARG A 75 -14.35 -11.91 -18.66
C ARG A 75 -13.55 -12.87 -17.78
N ARG A 76 -12.95 -12.34 -16.71
CA ARG A 76 -12.28 -13.14 -15.68
C ARG A 76 -13.36 -13.93 -14.92
N VAL A 77 -13.31 -15.25 -14.96
CA VAL A 77 -14.28 -16.12 -14.29
C VAL A 77 -13.73 -16.78 -13.03
N SER A 78 -12.41 -16.95 -12.95
CA SER A 78 -11.71 -17.39 -11.75
C SER A 78 -10.25 -16.95 -11.80
N GLY A 79 -9.56 -16.99 -10.68
CA GLY A 79 -8.13 -16.73 -10.65
C GLY A 79 -7.45 -17.47 -9.51
N THR A 80 -6.14 -17.61 -9.61
CA THR A 80 -5.30 -18.20 -8.58
C THR A 80 -4.10 -17.31 -8.31
N ILE A 81 -3.62 -17.36 -7.08
CA ILE A 81 -2.41 -16.68 -6.65
C ILE A 81 -1.48 -17.67 -5.96
N THR A 82 -0.23 -17.73 -6.41
CA THR A 82 0.80 -18.59 -5.82
C THR A 82 1.73 -17.75 -4.95
N THR A 83 2.03 -18.23 -3.76
CA THR A 83 2.89 -17.57 -2.76
C THR A 83 3.61 -18.63 -1.91
N LEU A 84 4.35 -18.21 -0.89
CA LEU A 84 4.87 -19.09 0.16
C LEU A 84 3.94 -19.20 1.37
N ASP A 85 3.93 -20.37 2.00
CA ASP A 85 3.35 -20.59 3.32
C ASP A 85 4.32 -20.24 4.46
N ALA A 86 3.90 -20.45 5.71
CA ALA A 86 4.68 -20.09 6.90
C ALA A 86 6.02 -20.86 7.03
N VAL A 87 6.19 -21.98 6.32
CA VAL A 87 7.43 -22.77 6.31
C VAL A 87 8.24 -22.56 5.02
N GLY A 88 7.84 -21.61 4.16
CA GLY A 88 8.54 -21.29 2.91
C GLY A 88 8.22 -22.23 1.74
N LYS A 89 7.18 -23.07 1.85
CA LYS A 89 6.75 -23.96 0.75
C LYS A 89 5.77 -23.22 -0.14
N ARG A 90 5.87 -23.44 -1.47
CA ARG A 90 4.89 -22.88 -2.42
C ARG A 90 3.49 -23.41 -2.15
N ILE A 91 2.54 -22.49 -2.06
CA ILE A 91 1.12 -22.73 -1.90
C ILE A 91 0.33 -21.89 -2.90
N LYS A 92 -0.83 -22.41 -3.33
CA LYS A 92 -1.73 -21.74 -4.27
C LYS A 92 -3.09 -21.53 -3.64
N TYR A 93 -3.59 -20.30 -3.71
CA TYR A 93 -4.92 -19.92 -3.25
C TYR A 93 -5.84 -19.58 -4.43
N HIS A 94 -7.14 -19.77 -4.22
CA HIS A 94 -8.15 -19.33 -5.18
C HIS A 94 -8.51 -17.87 -4.87
N LEU A 95 -8.43 -17.01 -5.87
CA LEU A 95 -8.82 -15.62 -5.74
C LEU A 95 -10.33 -15.51 -5.60
N ASN A 96 -10.78 -14.65 -4.70
CA ASN A 96 -12.19 -14.33 -4.53
C ASN A 96 -12.58 -13.26 -5.57
N THR A 97 -13.18 -13.70 -6.68
CA THR A 97 -13.58 -12.83 -7.79
C THR A 97 -14.76 -11.92 -7.47
N ASP A 98 -15.51 -12.20 -6.40
CA ASP A 98 -16.64 -11.38 -5.96
C ASP A 98 -16.19 -10.14 -5.19
N LYS A 99 -14.92 -10.07 -4.80
CA LYS A 99 -14.30 -8.94 -4.12
C LYS A 99 -13.42 -8.15 -5.09
N HIS A 100 -13.48 -6.82 -4.98
CA HIS A 100 -12.62 -5.94 -5.75
C HIS A 100 -11.16 -6.07 -5.33
N ILE A 101 -10.25 -6.04 -6.29
CA ILE A 101 -8.81 -5.94 -6.04
C ILE A 101 -8.52 -4.49 -5.63
N ILE A 102 -7.90 -4.30 -4.47
CA ILE A 102 -7.51 -2.97 -3.99
C ILE A 102 -6.18 -2.63 -4.62
N VAL A 103 -6.07 -1.48 -5.30
CA VAL A 103 -4.85 -1.03 -5.97
C VAL A 103 -4.62 0.45 -5.69
N THR A 104 -3.45 0.80 -5.17
CA THR A 104 -3.02 2.20 -5.03
C THR A 104 -2.42 2.72 -6.34
N GLY A 105 -2.86 3.91 -6.77
CA GLY A 105 -2.63 4.43 -8.14
C GLY A 105 -1.25 5.01 -8.44
N GLY A 106 -0.38 5.15 -7.43
CA GLY A 106 0.94 5.77 -7.57
C GLY A 106 1.92 4.94 -8.41
N VAL A 107 2.62 5.58 -9.35
CA VAL A 107 3.71 4.93 -10.11
C VAL A 107 4.92 4.70 -9.20
N ARG A 108 5.38 5.76 -8.52
CA ARG A 108 6.39 5.70 -7.47
C ARG A 108 5.71 5.59 -6.10
N GLY A 109 6.35 4.89 -5.16
CA GLY A 109 5.84 4.67 -3.80
C GLY A 109 5.62 3.19 -3.50
N ARG A 110 4.68 2.92 -2.58
CA ARG A 110 4.40 1.58 -2.04
C ARG A 110 3.71 0.68 -3.06
N GLY A 111 2.91 1.27 -3.95
CA GLY A 111 2.30 0.57 -5.08
C GLY A 111 1.44 -0.62 -4.66
N THR A 112 0.84 -0.54 -3.47
CA THR A 112 0.12 -1.60 -2.78
C THR A 112 -0.99 -2.20 -3.64
N VAL A 113 -1.02 -3.53 -3.68
CA VAL A 113 -2.08 -4.32 -4.31
C VAL A 113 -2.56 -5.39 -3.33
N CYS A 114 -3.85 -5.39 -2.99
CA CYS A 114 -4.42 -6.41 -2.11
C CYS A 114 -5.34 -7.36 -2.88
N TRP A 115 -5.04 -8.65 -2.78
CA TRP A 115 -5.76 -9.74 -3.41
C TRP A 115 -6.59 -10.47 -2.36
N HIS A 116 -7.91 -10.49 -2.54
CA HIS A 116 -8.76 -11.35 -1.73
C HIS A 116 -8.68 -12.78 -2.24
N ALA A 117 -8.49 -13.74 -1.34
CA ALA A 117 -8.42 -15.16 -1.64
C ALA A 117 -9.14 -15.99 -0.58
N LYS A 118 -9.27 -17.28 -0.84
CA LYS A 118 -9.75 -18.27 0.12
C LYS A 118 -8.73 -19.41 0.25
N ASP A 119 -8.56 -19.92 1.46
CA ASP A 119 -7.85 -21.18 1.68
C ASP A 119 -8.71 -22.40 1.32
N LYS A 120 -8.15 -23.60 1.50
CA LYS A 120 -8.81 -24.87 1.21
C LYS A 120 -10.08 -25.10 2.06
N ASP A 121 -10.16 -24.46 3.22
CA ASP A 121 -11.25 -24.58 4.18
C ASP A 121 -12.28 -23.45 3.98
N GLY A 122 -12.09 -22.60 2.96
CA GLY A 122 -12.96 -21.48 2.62
C GLY A 122 -12.72 -20.21 3.43
N LYS A 123 -11.71 -20.18 4.30
CA LYS A 123 -11.38 -19.01 5.13
C LYS A 123 -10.88 -17.88 4.25
N ALA A 124 -11.38 -16.67 4.50
CA ALA A 124 -10.99 -15.48 3.77
C ALA A 124 -9.55 -15.05 4.13
N LEU A 125 -8.76 -14.80 3.09
CA LEU A 125 -7.37 -14.37 3.17
C LEU A 125 -7.17 -13.10 2.36
N LEU A 126 -6.23 -12.26 2.80
CA LEU A 126 -5.74 -11.13 2.04
C LEU A 126 -4.26 -11.35 1.74
N LEU A 127 -3.88 -11.24 0.46
CA LEU A 127 -2.48 -11.20 0.05
C LEU A 127 -2.18 -9.77 -0.36
N LYS A 128 -1.28 -9.11 0.37
CA LYS A 128 -0.86 -7.72 0.15
C LYS A 128 0.50 -7.71 -0.53
N ASP A 129 0.56 -7.16 -1.72
CA ASP A 129 1.80 -6.83 -2.41
C ASP A 129 2.18 -5.39 -2.12
N SER A 130 3.46 -5.15 -1.85
CA SER A 130 3.99 -3.79 -1.75
C SER A 130 5.45 -3.70 -2.16
N TRP A 131 5.86 -2.48 -2.50
CA TRP A 131 7.18 -2.13 -2.99
C TRP A 131 7.87 -1.20 -2.00
N ARG A 132 9.13 -1.50 -1.70
CA ARG A 132 9.97 -0.70 -0.80
C ARG A 132 11.28 -0.33 -1.47
N THR A 133 11.88 0.78 -1.08
CA THR A 133 13.26 1.10 -1.46
C THR A 133 14.26 0.33 -0.60
N ASP A 134 15.52 0.29 -1.01
CA ASP A 134 16.59 -0.43 -0.30
C ASP A 134 16.85 0.10 1.13
N VAL A 135 16.45 1.34 1.41
CA VAL A 135 16.60 1.97 2.75
C VAL A 135 15.45 1.63 3.70
N GLN A 136 14.31 1.21 3.16
CA GLN A 136 13.11 0.90 3.94
C GLN A 136 13.18 -0.51 4.52
N ARG A 137 12.72 -0.66 5.75
CA ARG A 137 12.59 -1.99 6.37
C ARG A 137 11.39 -2.73 5.76
N PRO A 138 11.48 -4.04 5.54
CA PRO A 138 10.33 -4.83 5.09
C PRO A 138 9.21 -4.84 6.13
N GLU A 139 7.96 -4.65 5.70
CA GLU A 139 6.78 -4.64 6.58
C GLU A 139 6.66 -5.91 7.42
N HIS A 140 6.98 -7.08 6.82
CA HIS A 140 6.89 -8.36 7.52
C HIS A 140 7.69 -8.36 8.83
N THR A 141 8.83 -7.65 8.89
CA THR A 141 9.65 -7.54 10.12
C THR A 141 8.95 -6.84 11.28
N PHE A 142 7.98 -5.97 11.00
CA PHE A 142 7.10 -5.36 12.01
C PHE A 142 5.94 -6.30 12.34
N LEU A 143 5.36 -6.96 11.34
CA LEU A 143 4.29 -7.95 11.51
C LEU A 143 4.72 -9.17 12.32
N GLU A 144 5.97 -9.64 12.17
CA GLU A 144 6.53 -10.71 13.00
C GLU A 144 6.56 -10.32 14.49
N ARG A 145 6.84 -9.05 14.78
CA ARG A 145 6.88 -8.53 16.15
C ARG A 145 5.48 -8.21 16.70
N ALA A 146 4.52 -7.95 15.81
CA ALA A 146 3.11 -7.79 16.15
C ALA A 146 2.34 -9.12 16.28
N LYS A 147 2.98 -10.26 16.01
CA LYS A 147 2.37 -11.57 16.06
C LYS A 147 1.85 -11.88 17.47
N GLY A 148 0.57 -12.22 17.57
CA GLY A 148 -0.13 -12.51 18.82
C GLY A 148 -0.64 -11.28 19.58
N LEU A 149 -0.40 -10.06 19.10
CA LEU A 149 -0.93 -8.85 19.74
C LEU A 149 -2.42 -8.69 19.45
N VAL A 150 -3.21 -8.55 20.51
CA VAL A 150 -4.64 -8.26 20.43
C VAL A 150 -4.86 -6.85 19.88
N GLY A 151 -5.83 -6.69 18.97
CA GLY A 151 -6.16 -5.40 18.35
C GLY A 151 -5.23 -4.96 17.22
N VAL A 152 -4.32 -5.82 16.75
CA VAL A 152 -3.36 -5.53 15.67
C VAL A 152 -3.43 -6.61 14.59
N VAL A 153 -3.21 -6.21 13.34
CA VAL A 153 -3.12 -7.11 12.17
C VAL A 153 -2.16 -8.28 12.43
N GLN A 154 -2.56 -9.46 11.97
CA GLN A 154 -1.78 -10.69 12.08
C GLN A 154 -1.30 -11.14 10.70
N MET A 155 -0.09 -11.69 10.65
CA MET A 155 0.48 -12.27 9.44
C MET A 155 0.53 -13.79 9.53
N ILE A 156 0.17 -14.45 8.43
CA ILE A 156 0.25 -15.91 8.27
C ILE A 156 1.61 -16.30 7.66
N ALA A 157 1.99 -15.65 6.56
CA ALA A 157 3.20 -15.93 5.81
C ALA A 157 3.65 -14.70 5.02
N PHE A 158 4.88 -14.71 4.52
CA PHE A 158 5.38 -13.70 3.60
C PHE A 158 6.28 -14.33 2.53
N GLU A 159 6.42 -13.64 1.41
CA GLU A 159 7.39 -13.93 0.36
C GLU A 159 8.07 -12.62 -0.01
N ASP A 160 9.30 -12.45 0.47
CA ASP A 160 10.10 -11.27 0.20
C ASP A 160 10.95 -11.43 -1.08
N ASN A 161 11.45 -10.32 -1.63
CA ASN A 161 12.34 -10.27 -2.79
C ASN A 161 11.73 -10.94 -4.05
N ARG A 162 10.43 -10.80 -4.25
CA ARG A 162 9.70 -11.39 -5.40
C ARG A 162 10.13 -10.80 -6.74
N ALA A 163 10.47 -9.53 -6.72
CA ALA A 163 10.81 -8.75 -7.89
C ALA A 163 11.63 -7.54 -7.49
N GLU A 164 12.56 -7.13 -8.35
CA GLU A 164 13.36 -5.92 -8.17
C GLU A 164 13.35 -5.09 -9.45
N THR A 165 13.11 -3.79 -9.33
CA THR A 165 13.02 -2.91 -10.51
C THR A 165 14.34 -2.81 -11.28
N LYS A 166 15.49 -2.94 -10.60
CA LYS A 166 16.80 -3.02 -11.27
C LYS A 166 16.93 -4.18 -12.25
N LEU A 167 16.19 -5.27 -12.05
CA LEU A 167 16.19 -6.42 -12.95
C LEU A 167 15.29 -6.22 -14.19
N PHE A 168 14.43 -5.19 -14.18
CA PHE A 168 13.57 -4.86 -15.32
C PHE A 168 14.25 -3.90 -16.31
N ARG A 169 15.36 -3.30 -15.89
CA ARG A 169 16.15 -2.30 -16.61
C ARG A 169 17.44 -2.92 -17.18
N PRO A 170 18.08 -2.28 -18.17
CA PRO A 170 19.34 -2.76 -18.72
C PRO A 170 20.43 -2.89 -17.64
N ALA A 171 21.33 -3.85 -17.83
CA ALA A 171 22.51 -3.98 -16.96
C ALA A 171 23.31 -2.66 -16.94
N GLY A 172 23.77 -2.25 -15.76
CA GLY A 172 24.50 -0.99 -15.58
C GLY A 172 23.62 0.27 -15.67
N PHE A 173 22.29 0.15 -15.64
CA PHE A 173 21.41 1.32 -15.55
C PHE A 173 21.73 2.13 -14.28
N ASP A 174 22.12 3.38 -14.47
CA ASP A 174 22.40 4.27 -13.36
C ASP A 174 21.11 4.83 -12.77
N PHE A 175 20.78 4.36 -11.57
CA PHE A 175 19.61 4.80 -10.80
C PHE A 175 19.77 6.23 -10.28
N THR A 176 21.00 6.71 -10.09
CA THR A 176 21.30 8.02 -9.50
C THR A 176 21.02 9.18 -10.46
N ILE A 177 21.25 9.00 -11.77
CA ILE A 177 21.16 10.07 -12.79
C ILE A 177 19.74 10.62 -12.97
N ALA A 178 18.70 9.90 -12.54
CA ALA A 178 17.31 10.29 -12.77
C ALA A 178 16.43 10.29 -11.50
N GLY A 179 17.06 10.35 -10.32
CA GLY A 179 16.35 10.32 -9.04
C GLY A 179 15.45 9.09 -8.93
N PHE A 180 15.98 7.93 -9.34
CA PHE A 180 15.32 6.65 -9.22
C PHE A 180 15.91 5.88 -8.06
N ASP A 181 15.05 5.27 -7.24
CA ASP A 181 15.48 4.28 -6.26
C ASP A 181 15.18 2.89 -6.80
N ASN A 182 16.09 1.93 -6.60
CA ASN A 182 15.72 0.52 -6.75
C ASN A 182 14.58 0.19 -5.78
N ARG A 183 13.66 -0.67 -6.22
CA ARG A 183 12.54 -1.12 -5.39
C ARG A 183 12.37 -2.61 -5.45
N THR A 184 12.07 -3.17 -4.29
CA THR A 184 11.89 -4.60 -4.08
C THR A 184 10.45 -4.89 -3.65
N MET A 185 9.84 -5.88 -4.29
CA MET A 185 8.47 -6.32 -4.01
C MET A 185 8.44 -7.40 -2.92
N CYS A 186 7.51 -7.26 -1.99
CA CYS A 186 7.14 -8.27 -1.00
C CYS A 186 5.66 -8.63 -1.16
N ARG A 187 5.30 -9.88 -0.84
CA ARG A 187 3.92 -10.32 -0.65
C ARG A 187 3.73 -10.81 0.78
N VAL A 188 2.73 -10.28 1.47
CA VAL A 188 2.34 -10.72 2.81
C VAL A 188 0.96 -11.38 2.75
N THR A 189 0.83 -12.58 3.31
CA THR A 189 -0.46 -13.26 3.50
C THR A 189 -0.97 -13.02 4.91
N MET A 190 -2.18 -12.51 5.04
CA MET A 190 -2.83 -12.19 6.31
C MET A 190 -4.29 -12.69 6.32
N PRO A 191 -4.91 -12.88 7.50
CA PRO A 191 -6.35 -13.07 7.58
C PRO A 191 -7.07 -11.85 6.97
N CYS A 192 -8.22 -12.08 6.33
CA CYS A 192 -9.14 -10.96 6.12
C CYS A 192 -9.76 -10.54 7.46
N TYR A 193 -9.95 -9.25 7.62
CA TYR A 193 -10.75 -8.65 8.69
C TYR A 193 -11.97 -7.98 8.07
N GLY A 194 -12.78 -7.32 8.90
CA GLY A 194 -13.93 -6.55 8.43
C GLY A 194 -13.54 -5.29 7.65
N LEU A 195 -14.53 -4.43 7.47
CA LEU A 195 -14.41 -3.20 6.69
C LEU A 195 -13.67 -2.10 7.46
N ALA A 196 -13.20 -1.07 6.75
CA ALA A 196 -12.61 0.10 7.39
C ALA A 196 -13.62 0.80 8.31
N VAL A 197 -13.14 1.46 9.36
CA VAL A 197 -13.98 2.00 10.44
C VAL A 197 -14.99 3.03 9.93
N HIS A 198 -14.66 3.73 8.84
CA HIS A 198 -15.55 4.69 8.20
C HIS A 198 -16.78 4.05 7.52
N GLN A 199 -16.82 2.72 7.40
CA GLN A 199 -17.95 1.95 6.86
C GLN A 199 -18.83 1.36 7.97
N PHE A 200 -18.80 1.97 9.16
CA PHE A 200 -19.56 1.54 10.33
C PHE A 200 -21.07 1.51 10.09
N THR A 201 -21.75 0.54 10.69
CA THR A 201 -23.21 0.39 10.64
C THR A 201 -23.90 0.99 11.87
N SER A 202 -23.16 1.39 12.89
CA SER A 202 -23.68 2.12 14.06
C SER A 202 -22.58 2.92 14.76
N GLN A 203 -22.95 4.00 15.45
CA GLN A 203 -22.01 4.80 16.24
C GLN A 203 -21.31 3.95 17.31
N ALA A 204 -22.06 3.05 17.96
CA ALA A 204 -21.50 2.13 18.96
C ALA A 204 -20.40 1.23 18.36
N GLN A 205 -20.57 0.77 17.11
CA GLN A 205 -19.55 -0.01 16.42
C GLN A 205 -18.31 0.82 16.11
N ALA A 206 -18.48 2.05 15.60
CA ALA A 206 -17.36 2.95 15.30
C ALA A 206 -16.52 3.26 16.55
N ILE A 207 -17.17 3.64 17.65
CA ILE A 207 -16.50 3.95 18.92
C ILE A 207 -15.85 2.70 19.53
N ALA A 208 -16.51 1.54 19.45
CA ALA A 208 -15.92 0.31 19.96
C ALA A 208 -14.68 -0.13 19.16
N ALA A 209 -14.72 0.01 17.84
CA ALA A 209 -13.58 -0.26 16.97
C ALA A 209 -12.43 0.72 17.24
N LEU A 210 -12.72 2.02 17.36
CA LEU A 210 -11.71 3.03 17.66
C LEU A 210 -11.04 2.78 19.02
N ARG A 211 -11.82 2.49 20.08
CA ARG A 211 -11.27 2.15 21.41
C ARG A 211 -10.35 0.93 21.34
N ASP A 212 -10.79 -0.13 20.67
CA ASP A 212 -10.03 -1.37 20.59
C ASP A 212 -8.77 -1.19 19.70
N ALA A 213 -8.80 -0.32 18.69
CA ALA A 213 -7.63 0.06 17.91
C ALA A 213 -6.60 0.88 18.70
N VAL A 214 -7.03 1.81 19.57
CA VAL A 214 -6.15 2.51 20.52
C VAL A 214 -5.51 1.51 21.49
N GLN A 215 -6.28 0.53 21.97
CA GLN A 215 -5.75 -0.55 22.79
C GLN A 215 -4.74 -1.43 22.02
N GLY A 216 -5.00 -1.70 20.74
CA GLY A 216 -4.08 -2.37 19.83
C GLY A 216 -2.77 -1.58 19.62
N HIS A 217 -2.88 -0.26 19.46
CA HIS A 217 -1.72 0.65 19.41
C HIS A 217 -0.89 0.59 20.70
N LEU A 218 -1.51 0.56 21.87
CA LEU A 218 -0.78 0.38 23.14
C LEU A 218 -0.05 -0.97 23.19
N ASN A 219 -0.66 -2.04 22.69
CA ASN A 219 0.00 -3.35 22.60
C ASN A 219 1.18 -3.32 21.62
N LEU A 220 1.03 -2.63 20.49
CA LEU A 220 2.10 -2.39 19.52
C LEU A 220 3.25 -1.60 20.14
N LEU A 221 2.96 -0.55 20.90
CA LEU A 221 3.94 0.27 21.63
C LEU A 221 4.70 -0.56 22.67
N LYS A 222 4.01 -1.41 23.44
CA LYS A 222 4.65 -2.33 24.40
C LYS A 222 5.57 -3.35 23.72
N SER A 223 5.29 -3.70 22.47
CA SER A 223 6.22 -4.51 21.66
C SER A 223 7.44 -3.71 21.19
N GLY A 224 7.48 -2.38 21.37
CA GLY A 224 8.55 -1.48 20.96
C GLY A 224 8.39 -0.90 19.56
N LEU A 225 7.15 -0.85 19.05
CA LEU A 225 6.81 -0.34 17.73
C LEU A 225 5.88 0.88 17.81
N LEU A 226 6.07 1.85 16.92
CA LEU A 226 5.14 2.96 16.67
C LEU A 226 4.51 2.81 15.29
N HIS A 227 3.27 3.26 15.13
CA HIS A 227 2.48 3.03 13.91
C HIS A 227 2.79 4.06 12.82
N GLN A 228 2.80 5.35 13.16
CA GLN A 228 3.16 6.50 12.33
C GLN A 228 2.19 6.88 11.20
N ASP A 229 1.25 6.01 10.83
CA ASP A 229 0.25 6.26 9.78
C ASP A 229 -1.17 5.84 10.20
N VAL A 230 -1.60 6.23 11.41
CA VAL A 230 -2.98 5.97 11.86
C VAL A 230 -3.95 6.81 11.02
N SER A 231 -4.98 6.17 10.46
CA SER A 231 -6.00 6.79 9.60
C SER A 231 -7.32 6.01 9.69
N ILE A 232 -8.41 6.56 9.14
CA ILE A 232 -9.70 5.86 9.08
C ILE A 232 -9.64 4.58 8.22
N ASP A 233 -8.71 4.51 7.27
CA ASP A 233 -8.53 3.35 6.39
C ASP A 233 -7.72 2.25 7.06
N ASN A 234 -6.87 2.62 8.03
CA ASN A 234 -5.97 1.73 8.74
C ASN A 234 -6.56 1.16 10.04
N ILE A 235 -7.83 1.46 10.33
CA ILE A 235 -8.58 0.86 11.43
C ILE A 235 -9.71 0.05 10.83
N LEU A 236 -9.65 -1.27 10.97
CA LEU A 236 -10.71 -2.16 10.51
C LEU A 236 -11.65 -2.53 11.65
N ILE A 237 -12.93 -2.66 11.33
CA ILE A 237 -13.94 -3.25 12.21
C ILE A 237 -13.65 -4.74 12.30
N GLY A 238 -13.49 -5.23 13.53
CA GLY A 238 -13.26 -6.65 13.77
C GLY A 238 -14.51 -7.50 13.56
N GLU A 239 -14.31 -8.76 13.19
CA GLU A 239 -15.41 -9.69 12.94
C GLU A 239 -16.14 -10.09 14.24
N ASP A 240 -15.41 -10.11 15.37
CA ASP A 240 -15.98 -10.41 16.67
C ASP A 240 -16.41 -9.11 17.37
N ALA A 241 -17.67 -8.73 17.14
CA ALA A 241 -18.28 -7.57 17.78
C ALA A 241 -18.45 -7.72 19.31
N THR A 242 -18.28 -8.93 19.85
CA THR A 242 -18.57 -9.25 21.26
C THR A 242 -17.31 -9.28 22.13
N THR A 243 -16.17 -9.68 21.56
CA THR A 243 -14.90 -9.77 22.29
C THR A 243 -14.22 -8.41 22.40
N THR A 244 -14.11 -7.91 23.64
CA THR A 244 -13.37 -6.68 23.93
C THR A 244 -11.90 -6.83 23.54
N GLY A 245 -11.38 -5.86 22.79
CA GLY A 245 -10.02 -5.85 22.26
C GLY A 245 -9.92 -6.35 20.81
N LEU A 246 -10.98 -6.96 20.26
CA LEU A 246 -11.01 -7.45 18.89
C LEU A 246 -12.05 -6.77 18.01
N ARG A 247 -12.78 -5.76 18.51
CA ARG A 247 -13.79 -5.03 17.70
C ARG A 247 -13.17 -4.03 16.74
N GLY A 248 -11.90 -3.68 16.96
CA GLY A 248 -11.11 -2.81 16.10
C GLY A 248 -9.73 -3.41 15.93
N ILE A 249 -9.24 -3.44 14.69
CA ILE A 249 -7.95 -4.00 14.32
C ILE A 249 -7.15 -2.90 13.62
N LEU A 250 -6.01 -2.53 14.22
CA LEU A 250 -5.06 -1.61 13.61
C LEU A 250 -4.23 -2.38 12.56
N ILE A 251 -4.20 -1.88 11.33
CA ILE A 251 -3.55 -2.50 10.17
C ILE A 251 -2.52 -1.56 9.53
N ASP A 252 -1.78 -2.07 8.54
CA ASP A 252 -0.78 -1.35 7.74
C ASP A 252 0.44 -0.84 8.53
N LEU A 253 1.40 -1.75 8.76
CA LEU A 253 2.64 -1.44 9.49
C LEU A 253 3.79 -1.02 8.56
N GLU A 254 3.50 -0.61 7.33
CA GLU A 254 4.53 -0.20 6.35
C GLU A 254 5.31 1.04 6.77
N MET A 255 4.66 1.94 7.53
CA MET A 255 5.27 3.16 8.05
C MET A 255 5.80 3.01 9.48
N ALA A 256 5.67 1.83 10.07
CA ALA A 256 6.01 1.61 11.47
C ALA A 256 7.53 1.78 11.72
N ILE A 257 7.86 2.22 12.93
CA ILE A 257 9.25 2.36 13.38
C ILE A 257 9.47 1.67 14.72
N ARG A 258 10.74 1.36 15.02
CA ARG A 258 11.13 0.85 16.34
C ARG A 258 11.47 2.04 17.24
N VAL A 259 10.82 2.13 18.40
CA VAL A 259 10.97 3.25 19.37
C VAL A 259 12.44 3.55 19.71
N ASN A 260 13.25 2.50 19.92
CA ASN A 260 14.67 2.62 20.27
C ASN A 260 15.62 2.24 19.11
N GLY A 261 15.13 2.30 17.86
CA GLY A 261 15.90 1.89 16.68
C GLY A 261 16.75 3.03 16.08
N PRO A 262 17.78 2.72 15.27
CA PRO A 262 18.55 3.74 14.53
C PRO A 262 17.68 4.65 13.65
N ALA A 263 16.53 4.13 13.19
CA ALA A 263 15.55 4.88 12.40
C ALA A 263 14.76 5.92 13.22
N ALA A 264 14.60 5.73 14.55
CA ALA A 264 13.97 6.73 15.41
C ALA A 264 14.78 8.04 15.49
N ARG A 265 16.09 7.98 15.16
CA ARG A 265 16.99 9.15 15.13
C ARG A 265 17.09 9.81 13.75
N ARG A 266 16.57 9.17 12.69
CA ARG A 266 16.64 9.62 11.29
C ARG A 266 15.26 10.01 10.77
N ILE A 267 14.51 10.81 11.52
CA ILE A 267 13.35 11.52 10.95
C ILE A 267 13.91 12.74 10.20
N GLU A 268 14.70 12.45 9.17
CA GLU A 268 14.93 13.44 8.11
C GLU A 268 13.62 13.52 7.34
N THR A 269 12.87 14.56 7.67
CA THR A 269 12.04 15.34 6.76
C THR A 269 11.52 14.56 5.56
N ASN A 270 10.26 14.11 5.59
CA ASN A 270 9.39 14.20 4.42
C ASN A 270 7.94 13.88 4.76
N GLN A 271 7.04 14.59 4.09
CA GLN A 271 5.57 14.55 4.06
C GLN A 271 4.99 13.14 3.78
N GLN A 272 5.28 12.15 4.63
CA GLN A 272 4.84 10.77 4.47
C GLN A 272 3.76 10.43 5.52
N GLY A 273 2.74 9.70 5.07
CA GLY A 273 1.52 9.45 5.83
C GLY A 273 0.38 10.39 5.42
N THR A 274 -0.81 10.14 5.94
CA THR A 274 -2.01 10.88 5.52
C THR A 274 -2.11 12.22 6.26
N LEU A 275 -1.85 13.34 5.57
CA LEU A 275 -1.76 14.71 6.13
C LEU A 275 -2.89 15.05 7.11
N LEU A 276 -4.12 14.67 6.77
CA LEU A 276 -5.32 14.90 7.58
C LEU A 276 -5.15 14.39 9.02
N TYR A 277 -4.46 13.26 9.22
CA TYR A 277 -4.28 12.64 10.53
C TYR A 277 -2.91 12.89 11.16
N GLN A 278 -1.99 13.57 10.49
CA GLN A 278 -0.69 13.87 11.08
C GLN A 278 -0.82 14.86 12.25
N SER A 279 -0.08 14.65 13.34
CA SER A 279 0.00 15.58 14.47
C SER A 279 0.47 16.98 14.07
N VAL A 280 0.02 18.01 14.80
CA VAL A 280 0.43 19.41 14.63
C VAL A 280 1.95 19.54 14.65
N SER A 281 2.60 18.86 15.60
CA SER A 281 4.07 18.85 15.74
C SER A 281 4.77 18.42 14.45
N VAL A 282 4.26 17.37 13.80
CA VAL A 282 4.82 16.85 12.55
C VAL A 282 4.48 17.71 11.34
N VAL A 283 3.26 18.25 11.29
CA VAL A 283 2.84 19.13 10.20
C VAL A 283 3.57 20.48 10.25
N ASP A 284 3.78 21.05 11.45
CA ASP A 284 4.50 22.30 11.64
C ASP A 284 6.00 22.17 11.32
N GLY A 285 6.57 20.98 11.56
CA GLY A 285 7.94 20.63 11.15
C GLY A 285 9.05 21.40 11.87
N ARG A 286 8.70 22.28 12.83
CA ARG A 286 9.65 23.03 13.66
C ARG A 286 10.04 22.31 14.94
N ASN A 287 9.29 21.27 15.33
CA ASN A 287 9.66 20.45 16.48
C ASN A 287 10.89 19.59 16.11
N PRO A 288 12.04 19.80 16.76
CA PRO A 288 13.24 19.02 16.48
C PRO A 288 13.18 17.62 17.10
N LEU A 289 12.20 17.34 17.97
CA LEU A 289 12.05 16.05 18.62
C LEU A 289 11.51 15.00 17.64
N PRO A 290 12.03 13.76 17.68
CA PRO A 290 11.46 12.67 16.91
C PRO A 290 10.00 12.41 17.29
N ARG A 291 9.23 11.97 16.29
CA ARG A 291 7.86 11.51 16.45
C ARG A 291 7.78 10.40 17.49
N ASP A 292 6.82 10.48 18.40
CA ASP A 292 6.62 9.51 19.47
C ASP A 292 5.19 8.94 19.46
N TYR A 293 4.76 8.32 20.56
CA TYR A 293 3.44 7.72 20.67
C TYR A 293 2.31 8.75 20.82
N ILE A 294 2.60 9.97 21.26
CA ILE A 294 1.63 11.07 21.37
C ILE A 294 1.16 11.48 19.98
N ASP A 295 2.05 11.47 18.99
CA ASP A 295 1.69 11.78 17.61
C ASP A 295 0.71 10.75 17.01
N ASP A 296 0.86 9.48 17.34
CA ASP A 296 -0.10 8.44 16.95
C ASP A 296 -1.44 8.62 17.70
N LEU A 297 -1.43 9.01 18.98
CA LEU A 297 -2.64 9.30 19.75
C LEU A 297 -3.39 10.54 19.21
N GLU A 298 -2.67 11.57 18.80
CA GLU A 298 -3.25 12.74 18.13
C GLU A 298 -3.87 12.36 16.78
N SER A 299 -3.25 11.40 16.07
CA SER A 299 -3.83 10.84 14.85
C SER A 299 -5.17 10.12 15.11
N PHE A 300 -5.29 9.37 16.22
CA PHE A 300 -6.57 8.78 16.65
C PHE A 300 -7.62 9.83 17.01
N PHE A 301 -7.21 10.96 17.59
CA PHE A 301 -8.11 12.08 17.83
C PHE A 301 -8.65 12.65 16.51
N TYR A 302 -7.82 12.82 15.49
CA TYR A 302 -8.28 13.27 14.17
C TYR A 302 -9.17 12.24 13.46
N VAL A 303 -8.93 10.95 13.66
CA VAL A 303 -9.86 9.90 13.22
C VAL A 303 -11.23 10.07 13.89
N LEU A 304 -11.29 10.32 15.20
CA LEU A 304 -12.54 10.57 15.90
C LEU A 304 -13.25 11.81 15.35
N CYS A 305 -12.54 12.91 15.15
CA CYS A 305 -13.09 14.12 14.54
C CYS A 305 -13.63 13.86 13.13
N HIS A 306 -12.92 13.09 12.31
CA HIS A 306 -13.41 12.70 10.99
C HIS A 306 -14.72 11.90 11.12
N LEU A 307 -14.79 10.91 12.01
CA LEU A 307 -16.02 10.14 12.21
C LEU A 307 -17.21 11.00 12.68
N LEU A 308 -16.95 12.04 13.49
CA LEU A 308 -17.98 12.94 14.03
C LEU A 308 -18.46 14.00 13.04
N TYR A 309 -17.55 14.60 12.27
CA TYR A 309 -17.86 15.72 11.36
C TYR A 309 -17.98 15.30 9.90
N GLY A 310 -17.50 14.10 9.56
CA GLY A 310 -17.49 13.58 8.20
C GLY A 310 -18.69 12.73 7.83
N PHE A 311 -19.57 12.41 8.79
CA PHE A 311 -20.68 11.48 8.60
C PHE A 311 -21.97 12.00 9.25
N GLU A 312 -23.06 11.99 8.49
CA GLU A 312 -24.42 12.26 9.02
C GLU A 312 -24.98 11.05 9.77
N GLY A 313 -24.51 9.86 9.43
CA GLY A 313 -24.98 8.61 9.99
C GLY A 313 -24.11 7.42 9.59
N ALA A 314 -24.55 6.23 9.98
CA ALA A 314 -23.88 4.98 9.67
C ALA A 314 -23.68 4.79 8.16
N ASN A 315 -22.41 4.74 7.74
CA ASN A 315 -22.01 4.62 6.34
C ASN A 315 -22.63 5.71 5.43
N LEU A 316 -22.94 6.88 5.99
CA LEU A 316 -23.51 8.02 5.29
C LEU A 316 -22.57 9.23 5.43
N PRO A 317 -21.57 9.37 4.54
CA PRO A 317 -20.64 10.49 4.57
C PRO A 317 -21.37 11.80 4.27
N PHE A 318 -21.01 12.85 5.00
CA PHE A 318 -21.52 14.19 4.76
C PHE A 318 -20.85 14.76 3.48
N PRO A 319 -21.59 15.10 2.42
CA PRO A 319 -21.00 15.48 1.13
C PRO A 319 -20.05 16.69 1.21
N GLU A 320 -20.36 17.64 2.09
CA GLU A 320 -19.59 18.86 2.32
C GLU A 320 -18.55 18.74 3.44
N ALA A 321 -18.32 17.53 3.97
CA ALA A 321 -17.35 17.26 5.05
C ALA A 321 -15.95 17.81 4.78
N PHE A 322 -15.56 17.87 3.50
CA PHE A 322 -14.26 18.38 3.02
C PHE A 322 -14.39 19.66 2.19
N GLY A 323 -15.52 20.36 2.31
CA GLY A 323 -15.72 21.67 1.70
C GLY A 323 -14.70 22.71 2.19
N PRO A 324 -14.45 23.79 1.43
CA PRO A 324 -13.42 24.78 1.75
C PRO A 324 -13.59 25.45 3.13
N ASP A 325 -14.82 25.52 3.63
CA ASP A 325 -15.19 26.12 4.92
C ASP A 325 -15.53 25.08 6.01
N SER A 326 -15.32 23.80 5.72
CA SER A 326 -15.53 22.71 6.68
C SER A 326 -14.30 22.50 7.56
N VAL A 327 -14.51 22.00 8.78
CA VAL A 327 -13.41 21.70 9.72
C VAL A 327 -12.39 20.75 9.09
N LEU A 328 -12.83 19.66 8.46
CA LEU A 328 -11.91 18.67 7.88
C LEU A 328 -11.26 19.19 6.58
N GLY A 329 -11.98 19.99 5.79
CA GLY A 329 -11.43 20.64 4.60
C GLY A 329 -10.33 21.65 4.92
N GLU A 330 -10.41 22.35 6.06
CA GLU A 330 -9.32 23.22 6.52
C GLU A 330 -8.05 22.43 6.90
N TRP A 331 -8.20 21.21 7.42
CA TRP A 331 -7.10 20.33 7.82
C TRP A 331 -6.40 19.64 6.64
N GLU A 332 -7.07 19.50 5.49
CA GLU A 332 -6.49 18.91 4.27
C GLU A 332 -5.72 19.94 3.42
N ARG A 333 -5.78 21.24 3.78
CA ARG A 333 -5.11 22.29 2.99
C ARG A 333 -3.61 21.99 2.90
N ARG A 334 -3.13 21.85 1.65
CA ARG A 334 -1.76 21.42 1.30
C ARG A 334 -0.62 22.27 1.88
N THR A 335 -0.93 23.44 2.46
CA THR A 335 0.05 24.27 3.15
C THR A 335 0.16 23.78 4.61
N PRO A 336 1.26 23.13 5.01
CA PRO A 336 1.37 22.51 6.35
C PRO A 336 1.11 23.52 7.47
N ARG A 337 1.63 24.74 7.34
CA ARG A 337 1.41 25.83 8.32
C ARG A 337 -0.06 26.25 8.46
N ILE A 338 -0.86 26.12 7.41
CA ILE A 338 -2.29 26.44 7.50
C ILE A 338 -3.01 25.29 8.18
N ALA A 339 -2.73 24.05 7.76
CA ALA A 339 -3.31 22.86 8.38
C ALA A 339 -2.98 22.77 9.88
N SER A 340 -1.74 23.05 10.28
CA SER A 340 -1.31 23.02 11.68
C SER A 340 -1.97 24.08 12.56
N ASN A 341 -2.31 25.25 12.01
CA ASN A 341 -2.98 26.33 12.76
C ASN A 341 -4.50 26.15 12.86
N ARG A 342 -5.08 25.25 12.05
CA ARG A 342 -6.52 24.96 12.02
C ARG A 342 -6.88 23.68 12.78
N LYS A 343 -5.87 22.86 13.06
CA LYS A 343 -5.89 21.73 14.00
C LYS A 343 -5.75 22.24 15.43
#